data_AF-A0AAV2ZAR3-F1
#
_entry.id   AF-A0AAV2ZAR3-F1
#
_cell.length_a   1.000
_cell.length_b   1.000
_cell.length_c   1.000
_cell.angle_alpha   90.00
_cell.angle_beta   90.00
_cell.angle_gamma   90.00
#
_symmetry.space_group_name_H-M   'P 1'
#
loop_
_entity.id
_entity.type
_entity.pdbx_description
1 polymer ?
#
loop_
_entity_poly.entity_id
_entity_poly.type
_entity_poly.pdbx_seq_one_letter_code
_entity_poly.pdbx_strand_id
1 'polypeptide(L)'
;MIGKLKAKIEEVVGLYKRLKDHARESQDRLNQQSEANEALTKNVQILEERAQTAESEKIRLNEALSTVQTQLADLREELRQSHEEHAKTQEQREGQVENFKARILTYESEVSELRKQYEAQLQLREESSAAELAAKEDQWNARVQELTEAAASLKKVVDEKESELKETMKKFDELKETERELRETNEELERTLEASSRELDKERDDSRARTAELEQQVEQVEEQMKESATKLENEIATLRAQLEVEIEGASAARTALEVYKKRAHTALKKATSESKTSLKKVTEEQEQLEQQAAAATARVAVLEQELASAQVKLVEVEASADKRIEAFKESAEAERAEQIGAWDKEKDSLNSEILRLTGLLESKTELEAALAASKAEHDTIIQEVEALKKELQSKSEIAREMLKVKESEIAQLTKQLNSAMSAVSAATSGMSASIAATSNTEEQRNGDECGVHTDTDTRFRGQYEDVCALLEESNRQKKRLQELSERSAAGMNIEYLKNVILKYMESQNESEKERLIPVIGTILHFSPLELQKILHSSARAQESTGVLGSVFSLFGGSAAPAPAPKPLAMPRTLDLNSRPEMTSDAVLGAADDDDQAASLNPFAT
;
A
#
# COMPACT_ATOMS: atom_id res chain seq x y z
N MET A 1 75.04 76.02 -179.48
CA MET A 1 73.97 76.72 -178.72
C MET A 1 72.85 75.80 -178.19
N ILE A 2 72.79 74.51 -178.56
CA ILE A 2 71.72 73.56 -178.13
C ILE A 2 71.94 72.96 -176.73
N GLY A 3 73.18 72.82 -176.25
CA GLY A 3 73.48 72.22 -174.93
C GLY A 3 72.99 73.01 -173.71
N LYS A 4 72.82 74.34 -173.81
CA LYS A 4 72.37 75.19 -172.68
C LYS A 4 70.87 75.10 -172.40
N LEU A 5 70.04 74.68 -173.36
CA LEU A 5 68.59 74.58 -173.18
C LEU A 5 68.21 73.29 -172.44
N LYS A 6 68.90 72.18 -172.73
CA LYS A 6 68.67 70.89 -172.06
C LYS A 6 68.95 70.95 -170.56
N ALA A 7 70.05 71.61 -170.17
CA ALA A 7 70.39 71.79 -168.76
C ALA A 7 69.32 72.59 -167.98
N LYS A 8 68.74 73.63 -168.58
CA LYS A 8 67.65 74.39 -167.96
C LYS A 8 66.34 73.59 -167.83
N ILE A 9 66.03 72.72 -168.80
CA ILE A 9 64.87 71.83 -168.70
C ILE A 9 65.08 70.79 -167.60
N GLU A 10 66.28 70.21 -167.49
CA GLU A 10 66.61 69.27 -166.40
C GLU A 10 66.59 69.96 -165.01
N GLU A 11 67.01 71.22 -164.92
CA GLU A 11 66.93 72.00 -163.68
C GLU A 11 65.47 72.31 -163.29
N VAL A 12 64.61 72.70 -164.24
CA VAL A 12 63.18 72.95 -163.97
C VAL A 12 62.44 71.67 -163.60
N VAL A 13 62.75 70.54 -164.26
CA VAL A 13 62.18 69.24 -163.89
C VAL A 13 62.67 68.81 -162.50
N GLY A 14 63.93 69.09 -162.16
CA GLY A 14 64.48 68.85 -160.82
C GLY A 14 63.84 69.70 -159.73
N LEU A 15 63.56 70.97 -160.02
CA LEU A 15 62.84 71.87 -159.11
C LEU A 15 61.37 71.49 -158.95
N TYR A 16 60.70 71.10 -160.04
CA TYR A 16 59.33 70.62 -159.98
C TYR A 16 59.21 69.32 -159.17
N LYS A 17 60.20 68.42 -159.29
CA LYS A 17 60.24 67.20 -158.48
C LYS A 17 60.43 67.50 -157.00
N ARG A 18 61.35 68.42 -156.64
CA ARG A 18 61.53 68.88 -155.25
C ARG A 18 60.29 69.58 -154.70
N LEU A 19 59.60 70.40 -155.50
CA LEU A 19 58.37 71.06 -155.08
C LEU A 19 57.24 70.05 -154.86
N LYS A 20 57.14 69.04 -155.73
CA LYS A 20 56.18 67.94 -155.58
C LYS A 20 56.49 67.09 -154.33
N ASP A 21 57.75 66.80 -154.07
CA ASP A 21 58.17 66.06 -152.89
C ASP A 21 57.93 66.88 -151.61
N HIS A 22 58.18 68.20 -151.62
CA HIS A 22 57.86 69.09 -150.49
C HIS A 22 56.34 69.26 -150.29
N ALA A 23 55.55 69.34 -151.36
CA ALA A 23 54.10 69.37 -151.25
C ALA A 23 53.56 68.06 -150.66
N ARG A 24 54.17 66.92 -151.02
CA ARG A 24 53.85 65.62 -150.45
C ARG A 24 54.26 65.53 -148.98
N GLU A 25 55.45 66.00 -148.61
CA GLU A 25 55.92 66.03 -147.23
C GLU A 25 55.06 66.98 -146.36
N SER A 26 54.65 68.13 -146.89
CA SER A 26 53.69 69.00 -146.21
C SER A 26 52.33 68.34 -146.04
N GLN A 27 51.84 67.60 -147.04
CA GLN A 27 50.61 66.82 -146.94
C GLN A 27 50.73 65.71 -145.89
N ASP A 28 51.85 64.99 -145.85
CA ASP A 28 52.10 63.91 -144.90
C ASP A 28 52.24 64.45 -143.46
N ARG A 29 52.85 65.63 -143.27
CA ARG A 29 52.86 66.32 -141.96
C ARG A 29 51.48 66.79 -141.53
N LEU A 30 50.66 67.28 -142.46
CA LEU A 30 49.28 67.68 -142.18
C LEU A 30 48.42 66.46 -141.80
N ASN A 31 48.62 65.32 -142.48
CA ASN A 31 47.97 64.06 -142.13
C ASN A 31 48.44 63.55 -140.76
N GLN A 32 49.76 63.54 -140.48
CA GLN A 32 50.27 63.18 -139.15
C GLN A 32 49.76 64.12 -138.05
N GLN A 33 49.65 65.41 -138.32
CA GLN A 33 49.09 66.37 -137.37
C GLN A 33 47.59 66.15 -137.16
N SER A 34 46.85 65.79 -138.21
CA SER A 34 45.43 65.42 -138.13
C SER A 34 45.26 64.15 -137.28
N GLU A 35 46.06 63.11 -137.53
CA GLU A 35 46.05 61.86 -136.76
C GLU A 35 46.44 62.09 -135.30
N ALA A 36 47.43 62.95 -135.03
CA ALA A 36 47.83 63.32 -133.68
C ALA A 36 46.72 64.10 -132.94
N ASN A 37 46.03 65.01 -133.63
CA ASN A 37 44.89 65.75 -133.08
C ASN A 37 43.69 64.83 -132.83
N GLU A 38 43.44 63.86 -133.71
CA GLU A 38 42.38 62.87 -133.52
C GLU A 38 42.69 61.93 -132.35
N ALA A 39 43.95 61.50 -132.20
CA ALA A 39 44.41 60.73 -131.04
C ALA A 39 44.32 61.54 -129.73
N LEU A 40 44.67 62.83 -129.75
CA LEU A 40 44.50 63.74 -128.61
C LEU A 40 43.03 63.88 -128.24
N THR A 41 42.15 64.08 -129.23
CA THR A 41 40.69 64.19 -129.00
C THR A 41 40.15 62.91 -128.37
N LYS A 42 40.57 61.74 -128.87
CA LYS A 42 40.20 60.44 -128.31
C LYS A 42 40.72 60.25 -126.87
N ASN A 43 41.95 60.70 -126.58
CA ASN A 43 42.51 60.64 -125.23
C ASN A 43 41.78 61.57 -124.26
N VAL A 44 41.41 62.78 -124.71
CA VAL A 44 40.59 63.71 -123.90
C VAL A 44 39.23 63.08 -123.60
N GLN A 45 38.58 62.47 -124.59
CA GLN A 45 37.31 61.78 -124.39
C GLN A 45 37.42 60.60 -123.40
N ILE A 46 38.48 59.80 -123.51
CA ILE A 46 38.74 58.71 -122.54
C ILE A 46 38.97 59.26 -121.12
N LEU A 47 39.68 60.39 -120.99
CA LEU A 47 39.91 61.02 -119.69
C LEU A 47 38.63 61.63 -119.11
N GLU A 48 37.77 62.22 -119.94
CA GLU A 48 36.44 62.70 -119.53
C GLU A 48 35.54 61.56 -119.07
N GLU A 49 35.50 60.45 -119.82
CA GLU A 49 34.77 59.24 -119.42
C GLU A 49 35.30 58.69 -118.09
N ARG A 50 36.63 58.63 -117.92
CA ARG A 50 37.26 58.21 -116.66
C ARG A 50 36.93 59.14 -115.50
N ALA A 51 36.93 60.45 -115.74
CA ALA A 51 36.56 61.44 -114.72
C ALA A 51 35.08 61.32 -114.32
N GLN A 52 34.18 61.08 -115.29
CA GLN A 52 32.77 60.83 -115.01
C GLN A 52 32.56 59.53 -114.23
N THR A 53 33.27 58.44 -114.59
CA THR A 53 33.20 57.20 -113.83
C THR A 53 33.69 57.41 -112.39
N ALA A 54 34.81 58.12 -112.20
CA ALA A 54 35.36 58.41 -110.88
C ALA A 54 34.40 59.28 -110.03
N GLU A 55 33.73 60.26 -110.63
CA GLU A 55 32.75 61.07 -109.91
C GLU A 55 31.50 60.27 -109.55
N SER A 56 31.02 59.39 -110.44
CA SER A 56 29.90 58.49 -110.10
C SER A 56 30.25 57.48 -109.00
N GLU A 57 31.48 56.94 -109.00
CA GLU A 57 31.98 56.08 -107.93
C GLU A 57 32.10 56.84 -106.60
N LYS A 58 32.59 58.08 -106.63
CA LYS A 58 32.65 58.94 -105.45
C LYS A 58 31.27 59.24 -104.86
N ILE A 59 30.27 59.52 -105.70
CA ILE A 59 28.88 59.69 -105.25
C ILE A 59 28.37 58.40 -104.60
N ARG A 60 28.55 57.25 -105.26
CA ARG A 60 28.14 55.95 -104.74
C ARG A 60 28.82 55.61 -103.40
N LEU A 61 30.11 55.91 -103.26
CA LEU A 61 30.85 55.73 -102.01
C LEU A 61 30.35 56.65 -100.90
N ASN A 62 30.00 57.90 -101.22
CA ASN A 62 29.42 58.83 -100.25
C ASN A 62 28.02 58.38 -99.79
N GLU A 63 27.19 57.87 -100.70
CA GLU A 63 25.89 57.28 -100.37
C GLU A 63 26.05 56.04 -99.48
N ALA A 64 27.01 55.16 -99.81
CA ALA A 64 27.32 54.00 -98.98
C ALA A 64 27.84 54.40 -97.59
N LEU A 65 28.72 55.42 -97.52
CA LEU A 65 29.22 55.95 -96.26
C LEU A 65 28.11 56.55 -95.41
N SER A 66 27.21 57.33 -96.01
CA SER A 66 26.02 57.86 -95.33
C SER A 66 25.13 56.71 -94.81
N THR A 67 24.93 55.66 -95.61
CA THR A 67 24.14 54.49 -95.20
C THR A 67 24.74 53.80 -93.98
N VAL A 68 26.06 53.58 -93.99
CA VAL A 68 26.78 52.96 -92.87
C VAL A 68 26.76 53.86 -91.64
N GLN A 69 26.86 55.19 -91.80
CA GLN A 69 26.76 56.14 -90.70
C GLN A 69 25.38 56.09 -90.03
N THR A 70 24.29 56.00 -90.81
CA THR A 70 22.94 55.82 -90.28
C THR A 70 22.81 54.48 -89.55
N GLN A 71 23.25 53.38 -90.14
CA GLN A 71 23.21 52.05 -89.49
C GLN A 71 24.01 52.01 -88.19
N LEU A 72 25.16 52.68 -88.13
CA LEU A 72 25.95 52.81 -86.90
C LEU A 72 25.26 53.68 -85.86
N ALA A 73 24.50 54.70 -86.26
CA ALA A 73 23.70 55.51 -85.36
C ALA A 73 22.54 54.69 -84.77
N ASP A 74 21.84 53.92 -85.61
CA ASP A 74 20.75 53.04 -85.19
C ASP A 74 21.23 51.96 -84.21
N LEU A 75 22.34 51.26 -84.53
CA LEU A 75 22.92 50.27 -83.63
C LEU A 75 23.40 50.86 -82.29
N ARG A 76 23.90 52.09 -82.29
CA ARG A 76 24.26 52.79 -81.04
C ARG A 76 23.04 53.10 -80.20
N GLU A 77 21.94 53.48 -80.83
CA GLU A 77 20.70 53.77 -80.14
C GLU A 77 20.04 52.48 -79.62
N GLU A 78 20.03 51.39 -80.38
CA GLU A 78 19.59 50.07 -79.90
C GLU A 78 20.45 49.57 -78.73
N LEU A 79 21.78 49.72 -78.81
CA LEU A 79 22.67 49.37 -77.71
C LEU A 79 22.39 50.23 -76.46
N ARG A 80 22.13 51.53 -76.65
CA ARG A 80 21.74 52.45 -75.56
C ARG A 80 20.43 52.02 -74.91
N GLN A 81 19.42 51.68 -75.71
CA GLN A 81 18.12 51.21 -75.23
C GLN A 81 18.23 49.89 -74.47
N SER A 82 18.98 48.91 -75.03
CA SER A 82 19.25 47.64 -74.35
C SER A 82 19.99 47.84 -73.02
N HIS A 83 20.97 48.74 -72.96
CA HIS A 83 21.63 49.09 -71.69
C HIS A 83 20.68 49.75 -70.68
N GLU A 84 19.77 50.61 -71.13
CA GLU A 84 18.77 51.24 -70.27
C GLU A 84 17.75 50.23 -69.72
N GLU A 85 17.31 49.26 -70.54
CA GLU A 85 16.45 48.16 -70.12
C GLU A 85 17.17 47.21 -69.15
N HIS A 86 18.44 46.89 -69.41
CA HIS A 86 19.26 46.11 -68.49
C HIS A 86 19.46 46.83 -67.15
N ALA A 87 19.68 48.15 -67.15
CA ALA A 87 19.78 48.93 -65.93
C ALA A 87 18.46 48.92 -65.13
N LYS A 88 17.31 49.11 -65.79
CA LYS A 88 15.98 49.07 -65.15
C LYS A 88 15.68 47.69 -64.56
N THR A 89 15.98 46.62 -65.29
CA THR A 89 15.75 45.24 -64.79
C THR A 89 16.72 44.89 -63.66
N GLN A 90 17.95 45.40 -63.69
CA GLN A 90 18.90 45.25 -62.59
C GLN A 90 18.42 45.98 -61.33
N GLU A 91 17.96 47.23 -61.45
CA GLU A 91 17.41 48.01 -60.33
C GLU A 91 16.18 47.31 -59.71
N GLN A 92 15.29 46.76 -60.55
CA GLN A 92 14.14 45.97 -60.08
C GLN A 92 14.58 44.72 -59.31
N ARG A 93 15.60 44.00 -59.80
CA ARG A 93 16.15 42.82 -59.11
C ARG A 93 16.80 43.20 -57.78
N GLU A 94 17.57 44.28 -57.75
CA GLU A 94 18.19 44.79 -56.52
C GLU A 94 17.13 45.19 -55.49
N GLY A 95 16.05 45.86 -55.92
CA GLY A 95 14.91 46.18 -55.07
C GLY A 95 14.18 44.94 -54.52
N GLN A 96 14.01 43.89 -55.33
CA GLN A 96 13.46 42.61 -54.87
C GLN A 96 14.37 41.92 -53.86
N VAL A 97 15.69 41.91 -54.11
CA VAL A 97 16.68 41.34 -53.19
C VAL A 97 16.67 42.07 -51.85
N GLU A 98 16.61 43.40 -51.83
CA GLU A 98 16.53 44.18 -50.58
C GLU A 98 15.20 43.92 -49.84
N ASN A 99 14.08 43.75 -50.55
CA ASN A 99 12.82 43.36 -49.93
C ASN A 99 12.92 41.97 -49.27
N PHE A 100 13.51 40.99 -49.97
CA PHE A 100 13.72 39.66 -49.40
C PHE A 100 14.66 39.69 -48.20
N LYS A 101 15.75 40.47 -48.24
CA LYS A 101 16.64 40.66 -47.07
C LYS A 101 15.89 41.24 -45.88
N ALA A 102 15.10 42.28 -46.08
CA ALA A 102 14.30 42.88 -45.01
C ALA A 102 13.33 41.86 -44.39
N ARG A 103 12.67 41.05 -45.23
CA ARG A 103 11.76 39.99 -44.78
C ARG A 103 12.49 38.87 -44.02
N ILE A 104 13.68 38.48 -44.47
CA ILE A 104 14.52 37.50 -43.76
C ILE A 104 14.89 38.02 -42.38
N LEU A 105 15.32 39.27 -42.25
CA LEU A 105 15.66 39.87 -40.95
C LEU A 105 14.46 39.91 -39.99
N THR A 106 13.25 40.22 -40.48
CA THR A 106 12.03 40.14 -39.67
C THR A 106 11.78 38.73 -39.17
N TYR A 107 11.90 37.71 -40.03
CA TYR A 107 11.72 36.32 -39.63
C TYR A 107 12.80 35.82 -38.67
N GLU A 108 14.05 36.24 -38.84
CA GLU A 108 15.12 35.95 -37.89
C GLU A 108 14.82 36.54 -36.51
N SER A 109 14.28 37.75 -36.45
CA SER A 109 13.82 38.38 -35.19
C SER A 109 12.67 37.60 -34.55
N GLU A 110 11.63 37.25 -35.32
CA GLU A 110 10.49 36.48 -34.84
C GLU A 110 10.91 35.09 -34.32
N VAL A 111 11.79 34.39 -35.04
CA VAL A 111 12.35 33.10 -34.60
C VAL A 111 13.19 33.28 -33.33
N SER A 112 13.97 34.35 -33.22
CA SER A 112 14.73 34.64 -31.99
C SER A 112 13.82 34.92 -30.80
N GLU A 113 12.70 35.61 -30.99
CA GLU A 113 11.72 35.87 -29.92
C GLU A 113 11.00 34.59 -29.49
N LEU A 114 10.56 33.77 -30.45
CA LEU A 114 9.93 32.48 -30.17
C LEU A 114 10.88 31.53 -29.43
N ARG A 115 12.16 31.50 -29.79
CA ARG A 115 13.18 30.72 -29.05
C ARG A 115 13.31 31.19 -27.61
N LYS A 116 13.39 32.50 -27.37
CA LYS A 116 13.44 33.07 -26.00
C LYS A 116 12.18 32.72 -25.19
N GLN A 117 11.00 32.78 -25.81
CA GLN A 117 9.75 32.40 -25.15
C GLN A 117 9.73 30.91 -24.79
N TYR A 118 10.19 30.06 -25.69
CA TYR A 118 10.28 28.62 -25.45
C TYR A 118 11.27 28.29 -24.33
N GLU A 119 12.45 28.90 -24.34
CA GLU A 119 13.47 28.75 -23.28
C GLU A 119 12.93 29.20 -21.91
N ALA A 120 12.20 30.33 -21.85
CA ALA A 120 11.59 30.80 -20.61
C ALA A 120 10.48 29.85 -20.10
N GLN A 121 9.67 29.28 -21.00
CA GLN A 121 8.66 28.27 -20.62
C GLN A 121 9.30 26.97 -20.13
N LEU A 122 10.41 26.57 -20.76
CA LEU A 122 11.16 25.38 -20.35
C LEU A 122 11.73 25.59 -18.94
N GLN A 123 12.38 26.73 -18.68
CA GLN A 123 12.90 27.08 -17.36
C GLN A 123 11.80 27.10 -16.30
N LEU A 124 10.65 27.74 -16.58
CA LEU A 124 9.53 27.78 -15.65
C LEU A 124 9.01 26.36 -15.32
N ARG A 125 8.95 25.48 -16.32
CA ARG A 125 8.51 24.09 -16.13
C ARG A 125 9.53 23.28 -15.34
N GLU A 126 10.82 23.48 -15.61
CA GLU A 126 11.92 22.86 -14.85
C GLU A 126 11.88 23.30 -13.38
N GLU A 127 11.78 24.61 -13.12
CA GLU A 127 11.66 25.17 -11.77
C GLU A 127 10.40 24.66 -11.04
N SER A 128 9.25 24.62 -11.72
CA SER A 128 8.00 24.07 -11.15
C SER A 128 8.16 22.59 -10.82
N SER A 129 8.76 21.80 -11.71
CA SER A 129 8.97 20.36 -11.47
C SER A 129 9.99 20.10 -10.37
N ALA A 130 11.04 20.92 -10.26
CA ALA A 130 12.02 20.84 -9.19
C ALA A 130 11.38 21.20 -7.84
N ALA A 131 10.52 22.23 -7.79
CA ALA A 131 9.78 22.59 -6.59
C ALA A 131 8.81 21.48 -6.14
N GLU A 132 8.11 20.83 -7.08
CA GLU A 132 7.25 19.68 -6.77
C GLU A 132 8.03 18.48 -6.24
N LEU A 133 9.21 18.20 -6.80
CA LEU A 133 10.08 17.13 -6.32
C LEU A 133 10.63 17.43 -4.92
N ALA A 134 11.07 18.66 -4.66
CA ALA A 134 11.51 19.09 -3.34
C ALA A 134 10.38 18.98 -2.29
N ALA A 135 9.17 19.43 -2.63
CA ALA A 135 8.01 19.31 -1.74
C ALA A 135 7.64 17.85 -1.45
N LYS A 136 7.75 16.96 -2.45
CA LYS A 136 7.56 15.52 -2.25
C LYS A 136 8.66 14.91 -1.37
N GLU A 137 9.92 15.31 -1.57
CA GLU A 137 11.03 14.86 -0.74
C GLU A 137 10.83 15.27 0.73
N ASP A 138 10.43 16.51 0.99
CA ASP A 138 10.09 16.98 2.33
C ASP A 138 8.93 16.19 2.95
N GLN A 139 7.89 15.88 2.16
CA GLN A 139 6.76 15.06 2.60
C GLN A 139 7.20 13.62 2.95
N TRP A 140 8.05 13.00 2.13
CA TRP A 140 8.59 11.67 2.41
C TRP A 140 9.48 11.67 3.65
N ASN A 141 10.32 12.69 3.83
CA ASN A 141 11.16 12.85 5.02
C ASN A 141 10.33 13.00 6.29
N ALA A 142 9.27 13.82 6.26
CA ALA A 142 8.32 13.94 7.37
C ALA A 142 7.66 12.59 7.69
N ARG A 143 7.23 11.85 6.67
CA ARG A 143 6.61 10.53 6.86
C ARG A 143 7.58 9.49 7.43
N VAL A 144 8.84 9.51 7.01
CA VAL A 144 9.89 8.66 7.57
C VAL A 144 10.14 9.00 9.04
N GLN A 145 10.15 10.29 9.39
CA GLN A 145 10.30 10.72 10.78
C GLN A 145 9.12 10.24 11.65
N GLU A 146 7.87 10.43 11.20
CA GLU A 146 6.67 9.93 11.89
C GLU A 146 6.74 8.41 12.12
N LEU A 147 7.12 7.64 11.10
CA LEU A 147 7.26 6.19 11.21
C LEU A 147 8.38 5.78 12.16
N THR A 148 9.46 6.54 12.20
CA THR A 148 10.60 6.31 13.11
C THR A 148 10.18 6.56 14.56
N GLU A 149 9.45 7.65 14.82
CA GLU A 149 8.90 7.97 16.14
C GLU A 149 7.87 6.92 16.59
N ALA A 150 6.98 6.48 15.68
CA ALA A 150 6.03 5.41 15.96
C ALA A 150 6.72 4.07 16.28
N ALA A 151 7.78 3.72 15.53
CA ALA A 151 8.58 2.52 15.78
C ALA A 151 9.30 2.58 17.14
N ALA A 152 9.82 3.74 17.52
CA ALA A 152 10.44 3.95 18.83
C ALA A 152 9.42 3.81 19.97
N SER A 153 8.21 4.34 19.79
CA SER A 153 7.09 4.20 20.74
C SER A 153 6.67 2.73 20.89
N LEU A 154 6.48 2.02 19.78
CA LEU A 154 6.14 0.59 19.79
C LEU A 154 7.22 -0.25 20.48
N LYS A 155 8.49 0.03 20.21
CA LYS A 155 9.60 -0.65 20.88
C LYS A 155 9.54 -0.47 22.39
N LYS A 156 9.27 0.76 22.86
CA LYS A 156 9.12 1.03 24.30
C LYS A 156 7.97 0.21 24.92
N VAL A 157 6.83 0.13 24.24
CA VAL A 157 5.69 -0.68 24.70
C VAL A 157 6.04 -2.17 24.76
N VAL A 158 6.77 -2.69 23.76
CA VAL A 158 7.26 -4.08 23.77
C VAL A 158 8.19 -4.32 24.95
N ASP A 159 9.17 -3.43 25.17
CA ASP A 159 10.12 -3.54 26.30
C ASP A 159 9.38 -3.50 27.67
N GLU A 160 8.36 -2.64 27.80
CA GLU A 160 7.49 -2.57 28.99
C GLU A 160 6.72 -3.90 29.19
N LYS A 161 6.12 -4.45 28.12
CA LYS A 161 5.36 -5.72 28.18
C LYS A 161 6.25 -6.92 28.45
N GLU A 162 7.48 -6.95 27.93
CA GLU A 162 8.46 -7.98 28.25
C GLU A 162 8.88 -7.92 29.73
N SER A 163 8.99 -6.71 30.30
CA SER A 163 9.27 -6.55 31.73
C SER A 163 8.10 -7.03 32.60
N GLU A 164 6.86 -6.67 32.23
CA GLU A 164 5.65 -7.15 32.91
C GLU A 164 5.55 -8.69 32.83
N LEU A 165 5.84 -9.29 31.68
CA LEU A 165 5.84 -10.74 31.50
C LEU A 165 6.89 -11.43 32.38
N LYS A 166 8.10 -10.85 32.49
CA LYS A 166 9.13 -11.38 33.40
C LYS A 166 8.68 -11.32 34.85
N GLU A 167 7.99 -10.25 35.26
CA GLU A 167 7.46 -10.13 36.62
C GLU A 167 6.34 -11.13 36.90
N THR A 168 5.42 -11.36 35.95
CA THR A 168 4.35 -12.35 36.10
C THR A 168 4.89 -13.77 36.12
N MET A 169 5.91 -14.09 35.31
CA MET A 169 6.61 -15.37 35.37
C MET A 169 7.26 -15.59 36.74
N LYS A 170 7.91 -14.56 37.29
CA LYS A 170 8.50 -14.65 38.64
C LYS A 170 7.44 -14.93 39.72
N LYS A 171 6.30 -14.21 39.67
CA LYS A 171 5.18 -14.47 40.59
C LYS A 171 4.61 -15.87 40.45
N PHE A 172 4.57 -16.40 39.22
CA PHE A 172 4.13 -17.77 38.96
C PHE A 172 5.09 -18.81 39.56
N ASP A 173 6.40 -18.59 39.47
CA ASP A 173 7.40 -19.45 40.11
C ASP A 173 7.30 -19.38 41.64
N GLU A 174 7.10 -18.18 42.21
CA GLU A 174 6.84 -18.00 43.65
C GLU A 174 5.56 -18.75 44.08
N LEU A 175 4.47 -18.65 43.32
CA LEU A 175 3.22 -19.38 43.61
C LEU A 175 3.42 -20.90 43.55
N LYS A 176 4.14 -21.42 42.55
CA LYS A 176 4.47 -22.84 42.48
C LYS A 176 5.24 -23.32 43.71
N GLU A 177 6.16 -22.52 44.20
CA GLU A 177 6.91 -22.85 45.41
C GLU A 177 6.00 -22.87 46.63
N THR A 178 5.10 -21.89 46.77
CA THR A 178 4.10 -21.91 47.85
C THR A 178 3.13 -23.10 47.75
N GLU A 179 2.76 -23.52 46.53
CA GLU A 179 1.94 -24.71 46.32
C GLU A 179 2.69 -25.98 46.75
N ARG A 180 3.98 -26.08 46.45
CA ARG A 180 4.86 -27.17 46.89
C ARG A 180 4.93 -27.23 48.42
N GLU A 181 5.18 -26.10 49.07
CA GLU A 181 5.23 -25.99 50.54
C GLU A 181 3.88 -26.38 51.18
N LEU A 182 2.77 -25.87 50.65
CA LEU A 182 1.43 -26.23 51.12
C LEU A 182 1.16 -27.73 50.96
N ARG A 183 1.58 -28.32 49.83
CA ARG A 183 1.44 -29.77 49.61
C ARG A 183 2.23 -30.58 50.65
N GLU A 184 3.46 -30.19 50.94
CA GLU A 184 4.30 -30.84 51.95
C GLU A 184 3.70 -30.73 53.35
N THR A 185 3.20 -29.56 53.73
CA THR A 185 2.51 -29.39 55.03
C THR A 185 1.22 -30.20 55.11
N ASN A 186 0.46 -30.32 54.01
CA ASN A 186 -0.75 -31.12 53.98
C ASN A 186 -0.44 -32.63 54.09
N GLU A 187 0.61 -33.10 53.40
CA GLU A 187 1.09 -34.48 53.55
C GLU A 187 1.56 -34.77 54.98
N GLU A 188 2.23 -33.81 55.64
CA GLU A 188 2.62 -33.96 57.04
C GLU A 188 1.41 -34.00 57.97
N LEU A 189 0.43 -33.12 57.77
CA LEU A 189 -0.83 -33.14 58.52
C LEU A 189 -1.58 -34.47 58.33
N GLU A 190 -1.68 -34.98 57.11
CA GLU A 190 -2.28 -36.30 56.82
C GLU A 190 -1.54 -37.42 57.56
N ARG A 191 -0.19 -37.40 57.58
CA ARG A 191 0.60 -38.37 58.36
C ARG A 191 0.34 -38.27 59.87
N THR A 192 0.23 -37.06 60.41
CA THR A 192 -0.09 -36.87 61.84
C THR A 192 -1.49 -37.33 62.18
N LEU A 193 -2.48 -37.05 61.31
CA LEU A 193 -3.86 -37.49 61.47
C LEU A 193 -3.97 -39.02 61.40
N GLU A 194 -3.28 -39.65 60.45
CA GLU A 194 -3.18 -41.12 60.38
C GLU A 194 -2.56 -41.71 61.65
N ALA A 195 -1.51 -41.09 62.18
CA ALA A 195 -0.86 -41.55 63.41
C ALA A 195 -1.80 -41.44 64.61
N SER A 196 -2.46 -40.30 64.81
CA SER A 196 -3.46 -40.12 65.87
C SER A 196 -4.66 -41.04 65.71
N SER A 197 -5.12 -41.31 64.48
CA SER A 197 -6.20 -42.28 64.24
C SER A 197 -5.78 -43.68 64.66
N ARG A 198 -4.55 -44.10 64.32
CA ARG A 198 -4.01 -45.42 64.76
C ARG A 198 -3.88 -45.51 66.26
N GLU A 199 -3.49 -44.43 66.94
CA GLU A 199 -3.45 -44.38 68.41
C GLU A 199 -4.84 -44.51 69.04
N LEU A 200 -5.83 -43.79 68.51
CA LEU A 200 -7.21 -43.88 68.97
C LEU A 200 -7.82 -45.28 68.73
N ASP A 201 -7.53 -45.89 67.58
CA ASP A 201 -7.96 -47.27 67.30
C ASP A 201 -7.34 -48.25 68.30
N LYS A 202 -6.05 -48.08 68.61
CA LYS A 202 -5.37 -48.90 69.63
C LYS A 202 -5.97 -48.70 71.01
N GLU A 203 -6.22 -47.46 71.44
CA GLU A 203 -6.86 -47.16 72.73
C GLU A 203 -8.28 -47.74 72.81
N ARG A 204 -9.01 -47.70 71.69
CA ARG A 204 -10.34 -48.32 71.59
C ARG A 204 -10.28 -49.83 71.71
N ASP A 205 -9.30 -50.48 71.08
CA ASP A 205 -9.12 -51.93 71.16
C ASP A 205 -8.66 -52.36 72.55
N ASP A 206 -7.75 -51.61 73.19
CA ASP A 206 -7.33 -51.83 74.58
C ASP A 206 -8.52 -51.67 75.55
N SER A 207 -9.36 -50.64 75.32
CA SER A 207 -10.58 -50.42 76.12
C SER A 207 -11.59 -51.55 75.92
N ARG A 208 -11.80 -52.02 74.68
CA ARG A 208 -12.66 -53.18 74.39
C ARG A 208 -12.15 -54.44 75.07
N ALA A 209 -10.83 -54.68 75.05
CA ALA A 209 -10.22 -55.83 75.71
C ALA A 209 -10.48 -55.79 77.23
N ARG A 210 -10.33 -54.61 77.86
CA ARG A 210 -10.67 -54.42 79.29
C ARG A 210 -12.15 -54.64 79.57
N THR A 211 -13.04 -54.14 78.73
CA THR A 211 -14.49 -54.36 78.89
C THR A 211 -14.81 -55.85 78.80
N ALA A 212 -14.24 -56.58 77.85
CA ALA A 212 -14.43 -58.02 77.71
C ALA A 212 -13.90 -58.80 78.93
N GLU A 213 -12.75 -58.40 79.48
CA GLU A 213 -12.20 -58.99 80.70
C GLU A 213 -13.10 -58.74 81.92
N LEU A 214 -13.63 -57.52 82.08
CA LEU A 214 -14.58 -57.19 83.13
C LEU A 214 -15.90 -57.94 82.97
N GLU A 215 -16.42 -58.08 81.76
CA GLU A 215 -17.62 -58.89 81.47
C GLU A 215 -17.40 -60.36 81.88
N GLN A 216 -16.23 -60.93 81.59
CA GLN A 216 -15.87 -62.28 82.01
C GLN A 216 -15.77 -62.41 83.54
N GLN A 217 -15.20 -61.42 84.22
CA GLN A 217 -15.15 -61.40 85.69
C GLN A 217 -16.55 -61.31 86.30
N VAL A 218 -17.44 -60.49 85.74
CA VAL A 218 -18.83 -60.39 86.17
C VAL A 218 -19.55 -61.73 85.97
N GLU A 219 -19.39 -62.38 84.82
CA GLU A 219 -19.98 -63.70 84.56
C GLU A 219 -19.49 -64.75 85.58
N GLN A 220 -18.19 -64.75 85.90
CA GLN A 220 -17.62 -65.64 86.91
C GLN A 220 -18.18 -65.38 88.31
N VAL A 221 -18.35 -64.11 88.69
CA VAL A 221 -18.96 -63.73 89.97
C VAL A 221 -20.44 -64.12 90.00
N GLU A 222 -21.18 -63.95 88.91
CA GLU A 222 -22.56 -64.41 88.80
C GLU A 222 -22.68 -65.93 88.93
N GLU A 223 -21.75 -66.69 88.34
CA GLU A 223 -21.73 -68.14 88.47
C GLU A 223 -21.41 -68.58 89.91
N GLN A 224 -20.44 -67.95 90.56
CA GLN A 224 -20.15 -68.17 91.98
C GLN A 224 -21.35 -67.81 92.88
N MET A 225 -22.03 -66.70 92.57
CA MET A 225 -23.25 -66.28 93.26
C MET A 225 -24.36 -67.32 93.08
N LYS A 226 -24.59 -67.83 91.86
CA LYS A 226 -25.55 -68.92 91.58
C LYS A 226 -25.18 -70.20 92.32
N GLU A 227 -23.90 -70.59 92.34
CA GLU A 227 -23.43 -71.77 93.07
C GLU A 227 -23.63 -71.60 94.59
N SER A 228 -23.34 -70.42 95.14
CA SER A 228 -23.59 -70.11 96.55
C SER A 228 -25.09 -70.12 96.88
N ALA A 229 -25.93 -69.59 95.98
CA ALA A 229 -27.37 -69.60 96.12
C ALA A 229 -27.92 -71.04 96.11
N THR A 230 -27.46 -71.89 95.20
CA THR A 230 -27.88 -73.31 95.17
C THR A 230 -27.40 -74.09 96.39
N LYS A 231 -26.19 -73.81 96.92
CA LYS A 231 -25.73 -74.36 98.20
C LYS A 231 -26.64 -73.96 99.36
N LEU A 232 -26.96 -72.66 99.45
CA LEU A 232 -27.89 -72.15 100.46
C LEU A 232 -29.30 -72.73 100.28
N GLU A 233 -29.79 -72.89 99.06
CA GLU A 233 -31.08 -73.54 98.79
C GLU A 233 -31.08 -75.00 99.22
N ASN A 234 -30.00 -75.74 98.98
CA ASN A 234 -29.84 -77.13 99.44
C ASN A 234 -29.72 -77.22 100.97
N GLU A 235 -29.02 -76.28 101.62
CA GLU A 235 -28.99 -76.16 103.08
C GLU A 235 -30.38 -75.85 103.65
N ILE A 236 -31.12 -74.93 103.02
CA ILE A 236 -32.51 -74.64 103.39
C ILE A 236 -33.39 -75.88 103.19
N ALA A 237 -33.23 -76.62 102.10
CA ALA A 237 -33.99 -77.84 101.83
C ALA A 237 -33.68 -78.96 102.83
N THR A 238 -32.41 -79.15 103.20
CA THR A 238 -32.01 -80.11 104.23
C THR A 238 -32.48 -79.70 105.62
N LEU A 239 -32.40 -78.42 105.98
CA LEU A 239 -32.97 -77.89 107.21
C LEU A 239 -34.50 -78.03 107.23
N ARG A 240 -35.19 -77.85 106.11
CA ARG A 240 -36.64 -78.11 105.99
C ARG A 240 -36.95 -79.59 106.17
N ALA A 241 -36.18 -80.51 105.57
CA ALA A 241 -36.36 -81.95 105.76
C ALA A 241 -36.09 -82.38 107.22
N GLN A 242 -35.07 -81.82 107.86
CA GLN A 242 -34.81 -82.01 109.29
C GLN A 242 -35.97 -81.49 110.14
N LEU A 243 -36.51 -80.31 109.81
CA LEU A 243 -37.68 -79.75 110.45
C LEU A 243 -38.91 -80.62 110.25
N GLU A 244 -39.11 -81.24 109.08
CA GLU A 244 -40.22 -82.15 108.80
C GLU A 244 -40.13 -83.41 109.66
N VAL A 245 -38.93 -84.00 109.79
CA VAL A 245 -38.66 -85.12 110.70
C VAL A 245 -38.88 -84.71 112.16
N GLU A 246 -38.47 -83.50 112.55
CA GLU A 246 -38.74 -82.95 113.87
C GLU A 246 -40.22 -82.64 114.09
N ILE A 247 -40.97 -82.26 113.06
CA ILE A 247 -42.42 -82.05 113.10
C ILE A 247 -43.14 -83.39 113.23
N GLU A 248 -42.72 -84.43 112.51
CA GLU A 248 -43.26 -85.78 112.63
C GLU A 248 -42.93 -86.38 114.02
N GLY A 249 -41.69 -86.21 114.48
CA GLY A 249 -41.26 -86.55 115.84
C GLY A 249 -42.00 -85.75 116.92
N ALA A 250 -42.26 -84.45 116.66
CA ALA A 250 -43.07 -83.60 117.52
C ALA A 250 -44.56 -83.92 117.41
N SER A 251 -45.06 -84.53 116.34
CA SER A 251 -46.45 -84.96 116.18
C SER A 251 -46.71 -86.25 116.97
N ALA A 252 -45.75 -87.19 116.94
CA ALA A 252 -45.71 -88.38 117.78
C ALA A 252 -45.50 -88.00 119.26
N ALA A 253 -44.69 -86.97 119.53
CA ALA A 253 -44.57 -86.41 120.86
C ALA A 253 -45.85 -85.66 121.28
N ARG A 254 -46.54 -84.91 120.39
CA ARG A 254 -47.79 -84.18 120.70
C ARG A 254 -48.93 -85.12 121.07
N THR A 255 -49.06 -86.29 120.45
CA THR A 255 -50.03 -87.33 120.86
C THR A 255 -49.70 -87.92 122.24
N ALA A 256 -48.42 -87.96 122.63
CA ALA A 256 -48.00 -88.30 123.99
C ALA A 256 -48.10 -87.10 124.99
N LEU A 257 -48.03 -85.85 124.50
CA LEU A 257 -47.97 -84.61 125.29
C LEU A 257 -49.35 -83.95 125.47
N GLU A 258 -50.40 -84.42 124.78
CA GLU A 258 -51.81 -84.07 125.06
C GLU A 258 -52.27 -84.54 126.46
N VAL A 259 -51.55 -85.53 127.02
CA VAL A 259 -51.64 -85.95 128.44
C VAL A 259 -50.89 -85.00 129.39
N TYR A 260 -49.93 -84.21 128.90
CA TYR A 260 -49.04 -83.35 129.70
C TYR A 260 -49.29 -81.83 129.55
N LYS A 261 -50.06 -81.40 128.53
CA LYS A 261 -50.36 -79.98 128.22
C LYS A 261 -51.67 -79.45 128.83
N LYS A 262 -52.13 -80.03 129.95
CA LYS A 262 -52.87 -79.28 130.98
C LYS A 262 -51.95 -78.40 131.85
N ARG A 263 -50.63 -78.36 131.59
CA ARG A 263 -49.65 -77.81 132.55
C ARG A 263 -48.62 -76.80 132.06
N ALA A 264 -48.67 -76.32 130.82
CA ALA A 264 -47.64 -75.38 130.33
C ALA A 264 -48.17 -74.33 129.35
N HIS A 265 -49.23 -73.62 129.76
CA HIS A 265 -49.81 -72.48 129.05
C HIS A 265 -49.02 -71.16 129.29
N THR A 266 -47.70 -71.22 129.56
CA THR A 266 -46.99 -70.03 130.05
C THR A 266 -45.48 -70.05 129.74
N ALA A 267 -45.09 -69.98 128.48
CA ALA A 267 -43.88 -69.27 128.03
C ALA A 267 -43.72 -69.36 126.50
N LEU A 268 -43.32 -68.24 125.89
CA LEU A 268 -42.80 -68.06 124.52
C LEU A 268 -43.69 -67.35 123.48
N LYS A 269 -44.35 -66.27 123.93
CA LYS A 269 -44.30 -64.98 123.21
C LYS A 269 -42.90 -64.35 123.41
N LYS A 270 -41.87 -64.71 122.62
CA LYS A 270 -40.57 -63.97 122.61
C LYS A 270 -39.66 -64.32 121.42
N ALA A 271 -40.10 -64.08 120.18
CA ALA A 271 -39.20 -64.01 119.02
C ALA A 271 -39.92 -63.34 117.84
N THR A 272 -40.25 -62.06 117.97
CA THR A 272 -40.77 -61.20 116.90
C THR A 272 -40.28 -59.78 117.13
N SER A 273 -38.97 -59.55 116.98
CA SER A 273 -38.40 -58.20 117.10
C SER A 273 -37.21 -57.88 116.17
N GLU A 274 -36.88 -58.71 115.17
CA GLU A 274 -35.73 -58.44 114.27
C GLU A 274 -36.10 -58.00 112.83
N SER A 275 -37.38 -57.73 112.54
CA SER A 275 -37.84 -57.33 111.19
C SER A 275 -38.03 -55.80 111.00
N LYS A 276 -37.40 -54.96 111.83
CA LYS A 276 -37.65 -53.49 111.81
C LYS A 276 -36.42 -52.60 111.59
N THR A 277 -35.21 -53.17 111.52
CA THR A 277 -33.95 -52.42 111.32
C THR A 277 -33.39 -52.55 109.90
N SER A 278 -33.71 -53.60 109.15
CA SER A 278 -33.36 -53.74 107.72
C SER A 278 -34.20 -52.86 106.80
N LEU A 279 -35.38 -52.42 107.23
CA LEU A 279 -36.30 -51.63 106.41
C LEU A 279 -35.93 -50.14 106.31
N LYS A 280 -35.14 -49.60 107.27
CA LYS A 280 -34.70 -48.19 107.25
C LYS A 280 -33.47 -47.95 106.38
N LYS A 281 -32.57 -48.94 106.31
CA LYS A 281 -31.35 -48.83 105.50
C LYS A 281 -31.66 -48.92 104.00
N VAL A 282 -32.62 -49.77 103.63
CA VAL A 282 -33.12 -49.89 102.26
C VAL A 282 -33.85 -48.63 101.80
N THR A 283 -34.56 -47.92 102.68
CA THR A 283 -35.22 -46.65 102.32
C THR A 283 -34.23 -45.50 102.10
N GLU A 284 -33.14 -45.45 102.86
CA GLU A 284 -32.10 -44.42 102.69
C GLU A 284 -31.27 -44.66 101.41
N GLU A 285 -30.92 -45.92 101.10
CA GLU A 285 -30.25 -46.28 99.85
C GLU A 285 -31.14 -46.03 98.62
N GLN A 286 -32.47 -46.22 98.76
CA GLN A 286 -33.43 -45.95 97.69
C GLN A 286 -33.60 -44.45 97.41
N GLU A 287 -33.64 -43.57 98.42
CA GLU A 287 -33.65 -42.11 98.22
C GLU A 287 -32.35 -41.61 97.55
N GLN A 288 -31.21 -42.22 97.88
CA GLN A 288 -29.92 -41.85 97.29
C GLN A 288 -29.83 -42.24 95.80
N LEU A 289 -30.36 -43.41 95.43
CA LEU A 289 -30.48 -43.84 94.04
C LEU A 289 -31.48 -42.99 93.25
N GLU A 290 -32.61 -42.60 93.84
CA GLU A 290 -33.56 -41.68 93.21
C GLU A 290 -32.94 -40.31 92.93
N GLN A 291 -32.14 -39.78 93.86
CA GLN A 291 -31.43 -38.52 93.65
C GLN A 291 -30.40 -38.61 92.52
N GLN A 292 -29.63 -39.70 92.44
CA GLN A 292 -28.68 -39.93 91.36
C GLN A 292 -29.37 -40.13 90.01
N ALA A 293 -30.50 -40.86 89.98
CA ALA A 293 -31.30 -41.03 88.78
C ALA A 293 -31.89 -39.70 88.30
N ALA A 294 -32.38 -38.85 89.21
CA ALA A 294 -32.86 -37.51 88.87
C ALA A 294 -31.75 -36.60 88.32
N ALA A 295 -30.55 -36.64 88.91
CA ALA A 295 -29.39 -35.88 88.45
C ALA A 295 -28.90 -36.36 87.06
N ALA A 296 -28.87 -37.68 86.84
CA ALA A 296 -28.52 -38.26 85.54
C ALA A 296 -29.55 -37.88 84.46
N THR A 297 -30.84 -37.94 84.79
CA THR A 297 -31.93 -37.55 83.87
C THR A 297 -31.83 -36.07 83.48
N ALA A 298 -31.54 -35.19 84.44
CA ALA A 298 -31.31 -33.77 84.15
C ALA A 298 -30.10 -33.54 83.25
N ARG A 299 -29.01 -34.31 83.42
CA ARG A 299 -27.82 -34.20 82.58
C ARG A 299 -28.04 -34.71 81.17
N VAL A 300 -28.81 -35.78 80.98
CA VAL A 300 -29.22 -36.27 79.65
C VAL A 300 -30.03 -35.20 78.92
N ALA A 301 -30.98 -34.54 79.59
CA ALA A 301 -31.77 -33.47 78.98
C ALA A 301 -30.92 -32.27 78.49
N VAL A 302 -29.87 -31.91 79.23
CA VAL A 302 -28.92 -30.85 78.80
C VAL A 302 -28.12 -31.30 77.58
N LEU A 303 -27.61 -32.54 77.56
CA LEU A 303 -26.85 -33.07 76.42
C LEU A 303 -27.72 -33.21 75.16
N GLU A 304 -28.99 -33.61 75.30
CA GLU A 304 -29.95 -33.63 74.18
C GLU A 304 -30.19 -32.24 73.60
N GLN A 305 -30.29 -31.22 74.46
CA GLN A 305 -30.43 -29.83 74.03
C GLN A 305 -29.16 -29.32 73.32
N GLU A 306 -27.98 -29.64 73.84
CA GLU A 306 -26.69 -29.29 73.23
C GLU A 306 -26.52 -29.98 71.86
N LEU A 307 -26.85 -31.27 71.77
CA LEU A 307 -26.83 -32.04 70.52
C LEU A 307 -27.78 -31.42 69.48
N ALA A 308 -29.01 -31.10 69.87
CA ALA A 308 -29.97 -30.44 68.98
C ALA A 308 -29.45 -29.07 68.50
N SER A 309 -28.82 -28.29 69.40
CA SER A 309 -28.22 -27.01 69.02
C SER A 309 -27.03 -27.15 68.06
N ALA A 310 -26.22 -28.21 68.23
CA ALA A 310 -25.08 -28.51 67.36
C ALA A 310 -25.54 -28.97 65.97
N GLN A 311 -26.61 -29.79 65.91
CA GLN A 311 -27.21 -30.21 64.64
C GLN A 311 -27.76 -29.01 63.84
N VAL A 312 -28.43 -28.07 64.50
CA VAL A 312 -28.91 -26.84 63.84
C VAL A 312 -27.75 -26.02 63.28
N LYS A 313 -26.68 -25.82 64.07
CA LYS A 313 -25.48 -25.11 63.61
C LYS A 313 -24.78 -25.81 62.45
N LEU A 314 -24.73 -27.15 62.44
CA LEU A 314 -24.16 -27.93 61.35
C LEU A 314 -24.91 -27.67 60.04
N VAL A 315 -26.25 -27.74 60.07
CA VAL A 315 -27.11 -27.48 58.90
C VAL A 315 -26.95 -26.03 58.40
N GLU A 316 -26.83 -25.06 59.31
CA GLU A 316 -26.56 -23.66 58.93
C GLU A 316 -25.19 -23.49 58.26
N VAL A 317 -24.16 -24.18 58.75
CA VAL A 317 -22.81 -24.15 58.16
C VAL A 317 -22.81 -24.81 56.79
N GLU A 318 -23.44 -25.99 56.63
CA GLU A 318 -23.61 -26.68 55.35
C GLU A 318 -24.33 -25.79 54.34
N ALA A 319 -25.49 -25.22 54.71
CA ALA A 319 -26.23 -24.31 53.85
C ALA A 319 -25.43 -23.04 53.48
N SER A 320 -24.57 -22.56 54.38
CA SER A 320 -23.67 -21.43 54.09
C SER A 320 -22.52 -21.82 53.15
N ALA A 321 -21.99 -23.04 53.27
CA ALA A 321 -20.95 -23.58 52.41
C ALA A 321 -21.48 -23.81 51.00
N ASP A 322 -22.68 -24.42 50.87
CA ASP A 322 -23.34 -24.64 49.58
C ASP A 322 -23.59 -23.31 48.85
N LYS A 323 -24.05 -22.27 49.56
CA LYS A 323 -24.22 -20.93 48.97
C LYS A 323 -22.90 -20.33 48.48
N ARG A 324 -21.79 -20.54 49.19
CA ARG A 324 -20.46 -20.06 48.75
C ARG A 324 -19.97 -20.84 47.53
N ILE A 325 -20.20 -22.15 47.52
CA ILE A 325 -19.84 -23.02 46.38
C ILE A 325 -20.62 -22.59 45.13
N GLU A 326 -21.94 -22.37 45.24
CA GLU A 326 -22.74 -21.91 44.11
C GLU A 326 -22.32 -20.51 43.64
N ALA A 327 -22.09 -19.56 44.55
CA ALA A 327 -21.59 -18.24 44.17
C ALA A 327 -20.22 -18.30 43.48
N PHE A 328 -19.32 -19.21 43.91
CA PHE A 328 -18.03 -19.41 43.27
C PHE A 328 -18.18 -20.05 41.88
N LYS A 329 -19.09 -21.01 41.71
CA LYS A 329 -19.41 -21.60 40.40
C LYS A 329 -19.96 -20.56 39.44
N GLU A 330 -20.95 -19.77 39.86
CA GLU A 330 -21.53 -18.70 39.03
C GLU A 330 -20.47 -17.68 38.63
N SER A 331 -19.59 -17.27 39.55
CA SER A 331 -18.47 -16.38 39.26
C SER A 331 -17.48 -16.98 38.26
N ALA A 332 -17.12 -18.25 38.41
CA ALA A 332 -16.20 -18.93 37.50
C ALA A 332 -16.81 -19.15 36.11
N GLU A 333 -18.12 -19.42 36.03
CA GLU A 333 -18.85 -19.52 34.77
C GLU A 333 -18.96 -18.17 34.06
N ALA A 334 -19.21 -17.09 34.81
CA ALA A 334 -19.21 -15.74 34.27
C ALA A 334 -17.83 -15.34 33.70
N GLU A 335 -16.75 -15.62 34.44
CA GLU A 335 -15.38 -15.33 33.98
C GLU A 335 -15.02 -16.16 32.74
N ARG A 336 -15.39 -17.44 32.70
CA ARG A 336 -15.20 -18.28 31.49
C ARG A 336 -15.99 -17.75 30.31
N ALA A 337 -17.23 -17.31 30.52
CA ALA A 337 -18.06 -16.74 29.45
C ALA A 337 -17.45 -15.43 28.92
N GLU A 338 -16.89 -14.59 29.80
CA GLU A 338 -16.18 -13.37 29.41
C GLU A 338 -14.91 -13.67 28.61
N GLN A 339 -14.10 -14.65 29.05
CA GLN A 339 -12.91 -15.09 28.32
C GLN A 339 -13.24 -15.66 26.93
N ILE A 340 -14.28 -16.50 26.83
CA ILE A 340 -14.76 -17.01 25.54
C ILE A 340 -15.20 -15.86 24.64
N GLY A 341 -15.97 -14.91 25.18
CA GLY A 341 -16.39 -13.72 24.43
C GLY A 341 -15.23 -12.81 23.99
N ALA A 342 -14.14 -12.75 24.77
CA ALA A 342 -12.93 -12.04 24.39
C ALA A 342 -12.18 -12.75 23.24
N TRP A 343 -12.03 -14.07 23.32
CA TRP A 343 -11.40 -14.87 22.27
C TRP A 343 -12.21 -14.87 20.96
N ASP A 344 -13.54 -14.88 21.03
CA ASP A 344 -14.38 -14.78 19.83
C ASP A 344 -14.20 -13.42 19.14
N LYS A 345 -14.13 -12.31 19.89
CA LYS A 345 -13.83 -10.98 19.33
C LYS A 345 -12.45 -10.92 18.69
N GLU A 346 -11.44 -11.52 19.33
CA GLU A 346 -10.08 -11.58 18.79
C GLU A 346 -10.04 -12.40 17.49
N LYS A 347 -10.72 -13.55 17.47
CA LYS A 347 -10.89 -14.39 16.28
C LYS A 347 -11.56 -13.63 15.14
N ASP A 348 -12.62 -12.87 15.41
CA ASP A 348 -13.31 -12.05 14.41
C ASP A 348 -12.42 -10.92 13.86
N SER A 349 -11.61 -10.31 14.73
CA SER A 349 -10.60 -9.32 14.34
C SER A 349 -9.53 -9.94 13.41
N LEU A 350 -8.99 -11.10 13.79
CA LEU A 350 -8.00 -11.82 12.98
C LEU A 350 -8.58 -12.28 11.64
N ASN A 351 -9.83 -12.75 11.61
CA ASN A 351 -10.50 -13.13 10.36
C ASN A 351 -10.69 -11.92 9.43
N SER A 352 -11.04 -10.76 9.98
CA SER A 352 -11.16 -9.52 9.21
C SER A 352 -9.82 -9.11 8.61
N GLU A 353 -8.73 -9.26 9.38
CA GLU A 353 -7.38 -8.97 8.91
C GLU A 353 -6.91 -9.97 7.84
N ILE A 354 -7.20 -11.26 7.99
CA ILE A 354 -6.95 -12.28 6.96
C ILE A 354 -7.68 -11.91 5.67
N LEU A 355 -8.95 -11.49 5.75
CA LEU A 355 -9.73 -11.08 4.58
C LEU A 355 -9.10 -9.87 3.89
N ARG A 356 -8.66 -8.87 4.67
CA ARG A 356 -7.96 -7.68 4.17
C ARG A 356 -6.65 -8.03 3.47
N LEU A 357 -5.84 -8.90 4.08
CA LEU A 357 -4.57 -9.35 3.52
C LEU A 357 -4.78 -10.18 2.25
N THR A 358 -5.83 -10.99 2.20
CA THR A 358 -6.20 -11.76 1.00
C THR A 358 -6.55 -10.83 -0.16
N GLY A 359 -7.38 -9.80 0.08
CA GLY A 359 -7.71 -8.81 -0.95
C GLY A 359 -6.49 -8.00 -1.44
N LEU A 360 -5.55 -7.68 -0.53
CA LEU A 360 -4.29 -7.04 -0.94
C LEU A 360 -3.41 -7.96 -1.78
N LEU A 361 -3.40 -9.26 -1.49
CA LEU A 361 -2.67 -10.25 -2.28
C LEU A 361 -3.26 -10.36 -3.68
N GLU A 362 -4.58 -10.42 -3.80
CA GLU A 362 -5.28 -10.43 -5.11
C GLU A 362 -4.95 -9.17 -5.91
N SER A 363 -5.08 -7.98 -5.32
CA SER A 363 -4.69 -6.73 -5.99
C SER A 363 -3.22 -6.71 -6.41
N LYS A 364 -2.32 -7.24 -5.59
CA LYS A 364 -0.90 -7.38 -5.97
C LYS A 364 -0.74 -8.30 -7.18
N THR A 365 -1.44 -9.43 -7.23
CA THR A 365 -1.37 -10.33 -8.39
C THR A 365 -1.90 -9.69 -9.67
N GLU A 366 -2.95 -8.86 -9.58
CA GLU A 366 -3.46 -8.08 -10.71
C GLU A 366 -2.43 -7.05 -11.20
N LEU A 367 -1.77 -6.34 -10.28
CA LEU A 367 -0.71 -5.39 -10.61
C LEU A 367 0.51 -6.08 -11.24
N GLU A 368 0.91 -7.26 -10.74
CA GLU A 368 1.98 -8.06 -11.33
C GLU A 368 1.63 -8.54 -12.74
N ALA A 369 0.37 -8.95 -12.97
CA ALA A 369 -0.12 -9.32 -14.29
C ALA A 369 -0.13 -8.11 -15.26
N ALA A 370 -0.57 -6.93 -14.80
CA ALA A 370 -0.56 -5.70 -15.58
C ALA A 370 0.87 -5.26 -15.93
N LEU A 371 1.81 -5.40 -14.98
CA LEU A 371 3.22 -5.12 -15.22
C LEU A 371 3.83 -6.09 -16.24
N ALA A 372 3.48 -7.38 -16.17
CA ALA A 372 3.93 -8.38 -17.15
C ALA A 372 3.39 -8.07 -18.55
N ALA A 373 2.11 -7.67 -18.67
CA ALA A 373 1.52 -7.25 -19.93
C ALA A 373 2.21 -6.02 -20.51
N SER A 374 2.45 -4.99 -19.70
CA SER A 374 3.17 -3.78 -20.12
C SER A 374 4.60 -4.07 -20.57
N LYS A 375 5.30 -5.00 -19.90
CA LYS A 375 6.63 -5.46 -20.33
C LYS A 375 6.57 -6.17 -21.69
N ALA A 376 5.58 -7.03 -21.92
CA ALA A 376 5.41 -7.70 -23.21
C ALA A 376 5.11 -6.70 -24.34
N GLU A 377 4.32 -5.67 -24.09
CA GLU A 377 4.09 -4.57 -25.04
C GLU A 377 5.39 -3.81 -25.33
N HIS A 378 6.16 -3.47 -24.30
CA HIS A 378 7.45 -2.79 -24.46
C HIS A 378 8.44 -3.62 -25.29
N ASP A 379 8.53 -4.93 -25.05
CA ASP A 379 9.38 -5.83 -25.83
C ASP A 379 8.91 -5.92 -27.30
N THR A 380 7.61 -5.86 -27.54
CA THR A 380 7.04 -5.80 -28.89
C THR A 380 7.43 -4.50 -29.60
N ILE A 381 7.32 -3.36 -28.91
CA ILE A 381 7.74 -2.06 -29.45
C ILE A 381 9.24 -2.06 -29.75
N ILE A 382 10.08 -2.65 -28.90
CA ILE A 382 11.53 -2.79 -29.17
C ILE A 382 11.75 -3.57 -30.47
N GLN A 383 11.06 -4.70 -30.65
CA GLN A 383 11.18 -5.51 -31.86
C GLN A 383 10.74 -4.75 -33.11
N GLU A 384 9.67 -3.95 -33.03
CA GLU A 384 9.22 -3.08 -34.12
C GLU A 384 10.25 -2.00 -34.45
N VAL A 385 10.82 -1.35 -33.44
CA VAL A 385 11.89 -0.35 -33.63
C VAL A 385 13.12 -0.97 -34.29
N GLU A 386 13.51 -2.17 -33.89
CA GLU A 386 14.63 -2.89 -34.53
C GLU A 386 14.31 -3.29 -35.98
N ALA A 387 13.08 -3.72 -36.26
CA ALA A 387 12.62 -4.04 -37.61
C ALA A 387 12.66 -2.80 -38.52
N LEU A 388 12.12 -1.66 -38.04
CA LEU A 388 12.16 -0.39 -38.74
C LEU A 388 13.60 0.10 -38.96
N LYS A 389 14.49 -0.10 -37.99
CA LYS A 389 15.91 0.25 -38.14
C LYS A 389 16.60 -0.59 -39.22
N LYS A 390 16.31 -1.90 -39.29
CA LYS A 390 16.83 -2.79 -40.36
C LYS A 390 16.28 -2.40 -41.73
N GLU A 391 14.99 -2.06 -41.81
CA GLU A 391 14.38 -1.59 -43.06
C GLU A 391 14.97 -0.24 -43.51
N LEU A 392 15.21 0.68 -42.58
CA LEU A 392 15.87 1.95 -42.88
C LEU A 392 17.30 1.72 -43.38
N GLN A 393 18.06 0.81 -42.75
CA GLN A 393 19.41 0.45 -43.19
C GLN A 393 19.40 -0.13 -44.61
N SER A 394 18.52 -1.09 -44.91
CA SER A 394 18.43 -1.68 -46.24
C SER A 394 18.02 -0.66 -47.31
N LYS A 395 17.06 0.22 -47.02
CA LYS A 395 16.68 1.33 -47.90
C LYS A 395 17.84 2.30 -48.12
N SER A 396 18.63 2.60 -47.07
CA SER A 396 19.80 3.46 -47.19
C SER A 396 20.93 2.85 -48.02
N GLU A 397 21.11 1.53 -47.97
CA GLU A 397 22.07 0.79 -48.80
C GLU A 397 21.64 0.78 -50.26
N ILE A 398 20.35 0.51 -50.53
CA ILE A 398 19.79 0.59 -51.88
C ILE A 398 19.97 2.00 -52.46
N ALA A 399 19.67 3.04 -51.67
CA ALA A 399 19.85 4.43 -52.10
C ALA A 399 21.33 4.74 -52.39
N ARG A 400 22.27 4.25 -51.56
CA ARG A 400 23.71 4.40 -51.80
C ARG A 400 24.17 3.70 -53.07
N GLU A 401 23.72 2.48 -53.33
CA GLU A 401 24.09 1.76 -54.54
C GLU A 401 23.48 2.41 -55.78
N MET A 402 22.25 2.91 -55.69
CA MET A 402 21.61 3.70 -56.74
C MET A 402 22.39 4.99 -57.04
N LEU A 403 22.84 5.71 -56.00
CA LEU A 403 23.69 6.89 -56.16
C LEU A 403 24.99 6.53 -56.86
N LYS A 404 25.64 5.42 -56.50
CA LYS A 404 26.88 4.96 -57.13
C LYS A 404 26.69 4.62 -58.61
N VAL A 405 25.57 4.00 -58.97
CA VAL A 405 25.20 3.76 -60.38
C VAL A 405 25.02 5.10 -61.09
N LYS A 406 24.28 6.04 -60.51
CA LYS A 406 24.07 7.38 -61.08
C LYS A 406 25.34 8.19 -61.20
N GLU A 407 26.26 8.12 -60.23
CA GLU A 407 27.58 8.75 -60.29
C GLU A 407 28.44 8.14 -61.41
N SER A 408 28.38 6.81 -61.62
CA SER A 408 29.08 6.16 -62.73
C SER A 408 28.50 6.57 -64.09
N GLU A 409 27.18 6.75 -64.17
CA GLU A 409 26.47 7.24 -65.35
C GLU A 409 26.84 8.71 -65.62
N ILE A 410 26.85 9.56 -64.60
CA ILE A 410 27.33 10.96 -64.69
C ILE A 410 28.78 11.00 -65.15
N ALA A 411 29.66 10.16 -64.61
CA ALA A 411 31.06 10.09 -65.04
C ALA A 411 31.18 9.65 -66.51
N GLN A 412 30.35 8.70 -66.94
CA GLN A 412 30.29 8.25 -68.34
C GLN A 412 29.78 9.36 -69.27
N LEU A 413 28.70 10.05 -68.89
CA LEU A 413 28.15 11.19 -69.62
C LEU A 413 29.16 12.35 -69.67
N THR A 414 29.87 12.63 -68.58
CA THR A 414 30.94 13.63 -68.53
C THR A 414 32.10 13.26 -69.46
N LYS A 415 32.46 11.97 -69.52
CA LYS A 415 33.47 11.47 -70.47
C LYS A 415 33.00 11.61 -71.92
N GLN A 416 31.73 11.31 -72.20
CA GLN A 416 31.11 11.52 -73.52
C GLN A 416 31.12 13.00 -73.89
N LEU A 417 30.73 13.89 -72.98
CA LEU A 417 30.74 15.34 -73.17
C LEU A 417 32.17 15.85 -73.45
N ASN A 418 33.17 15.42 -72.68
CA ASN A 418 34.57 15.80 -72.90
C ASN A 418 35.12 15.25 -74.23
N SER A 419 34.70 14.06 -74.64
CA SER A 419 35.06 13.49 -75.96
C SER A 419 34.39 14.25 -77.11
N ALA A 420 33.14 14.68 -76.93
CA ALA A 420 32.42 15.52 -77.88
C ALA A 420 33.04 16.93 -77.95
N MET A 421 33.39 17.54 -76.81
CA MET A 421 34.12 18.81 -76.77
C MET A 421 35.50 18.69 -77.40
N SER A 422 36.21 17.56 -77.23
CA SER A 422 37.48 17.31 -77.91
C SER A 422 37.30 17.10 -79.42
N ALA A 423 36.22 16.45 -79.85
CA ALA A 423 35.86 16.30 -81.27
C ALA A 423 35.47 17.65 -81.91
N VAL A 424 34.77 18.51 -81.17
CA VAL A 424 34.45 19.89 -81.58
C VAL A 424 35.70 20.77 -81.61
N SER A 425 36.63 20.56 -80.67
CA SER A 425 37.95 21.24 -80.65
C SER A 425 38.87 20.76 -81.79
N ALA A 426 38.75 19.49 -82.22
CA ALA A 426 39.46 18.95 -83.38
C ALA A 426 38.80 19.35 -84.72
N ALA A 427 37.50 19.68 -84.72
CA ALA A 427 36.77 20.15 -85.89
C ALA A 427 36.79 21.68 -86.08
N THR A 428 37.35 22.45 -85.13
CA THR A 428 37.47 23.92 -85.20
C THR A 428 38.74 24.42 -85.88
N SER A 429 39.21 23.67 -86.87
CA SER A 429 40.10 24.18 -87.92
C SER A 429 39.50 23.85 -89.29
N GLY A 430 38.39 24.49 -89.64
CA GLY A 430 37.86 24.41 -90.99
C GLY A 430 36.36 24.62 -91.10
N MET A 431 36.02 25.83 -91.54
CA MET A 431 34.81 26.18 -92.28
C MET A 431 33.48 26.35 -91.54
N SER A 432 33.02 27.59 -91.68
CA SER A 432 31.68 28.15 -91.55
C SER A 432 30.52 27.31 -92.10
N ALA A 433 29.36 27.59 -91.49
CA ALA A 433 28.01 27.58 -92.07
C ALA A 433 27.35 26.22 -92.36
N SER A 434 26.43 25.84 -91.47
CA SER A 434 25.03 25.57 -91.86
C SER A 434 24.16 25.44 -90.61
N ILE A 435 23.49 26.54 -90.25
CA ILE A 435 22.38 26.56 -89.31
C ILE A 435 21.13 26.30 -90.15
N ALA A 436 20.48 25.16 -89.96
CA ALA A 436 19.04 24.88 -90.15
C ALA A 436 18.81 23.42 -90.53
N ALA A 437 18.44 22.60 -89.55
CA ALA A 437 17.45 21.51 -89.64
C ALA A 437 17.65 20.56 -88.45
N THR A 438 16.84 20.72 -87.41
CA THR A 438 16.27 19.66 -86.54
C THR A 438 15.59 20.28 -85.31
N SER A 439 14.83 21.36 -85.50
CA SER A 439 13.76 21.72 -84.56
C SER A 439 12.60 20.78 -84.85
N ASN A 440 12.50 19.65 -84.12
CA ASN A 440 11.28 18.83 -83.93
C ASN A 440 11.62 17.46 -83.31
N THR A 441 12.30 17.39 -82.15
CA THR A 441 12.28 16.16 -81.30
C THR A 441 12.84 16.33 -79.87
N GLU A 442 12.79 17.52 -79.27
CA GLU A 442 13.31 17.71 -77.88
C GLU A 442 12.27 18.22 -76.87
N GLU A 443 11.00 18.37 -77.27
CA GLU A 443 9.91 18.71 -76.33
C GLU A 443 9.19 17.50 -75.72
N GLN A 444 9.69 16.27 -75.94
CA GLN A 444 9.00 15.05 -75.50
C GLN A 444 9.84 14.09 -74.66
N ARG A 445 11.03 14.52 -74.18
CA ARG A 445 11.85 13.74 -73.22
C ARG A 445 12.17 14.46 -71.91
N ASN A 446 12.06 15.79 -71.86
CA ASN A 446 12.20 16.55 -70.60
C ASN A 446 10.91 16.59 -69.76
N GLY A 447 9.81 16.00 -70.24
CA GLY A 447 8.56 15.86 -69.50
C GLY A 447 8.53 14.67 -68.52
N ASP A 448 9.29 13.60 -68.78
CA ASP A 448 9.24 12.37 -67.97
C ASP A 448 10.23 12.36 -66.80
N GLU A 449 11.33 13.12 -66.84
CA GLU A 449 12.27 13.21 -65.71
C GLU A 449 11.89 14.28 -64.67
N CYS A 450 11.12 15.30 -65.07
CA CYS A 450 10.54 16.25 -64.11
C CYS A 450 9.33 15.64 -63.37
N GLY A 451 8.61 14.70 -64.01
CA GLY A 451 7.48 13.99 -63.40
C GLY A 451 7.88 13.09 -62.23
N VAL A 452 9.04 12.41 -62.32
CA VAL A 452 9.51 11.48 -61.28
C VAL A 452 10.04 12.23 -60.04
N HIS A 453 10.63 13.40 -60.21
CA HIS A 453 11.02 14.26 -59.08
C HIS A 453 9.81 14.92 -58.42
N THR A 454 8.79 15.32 -59.19
CA THR A 454 7.54 15.78 -58.59
C THR A 454 6.74 14.66 -57.94
N ASP A 455 6.78 13.43 -58.44
CA ASP A 455 6.08 12.27 -57.86
C ASP A 455 6.71 11.77 -56.56
N THR A 456 8.03 11.88 -56.44
CA THR A 456 8.71 11.55 -55.18
C THR A 456 8.46 12.64 -54.13
N ASP A 457 8.50 13.92 -54.50
CA ASP A 457 8.16 15.02 -53.60
C ASP A 457 6.68 15.04 -53.20
N THR A 458 5.74 14.72 -54.11
CA THR A 458 4.31 14.60 -53.75
C THR A 458 4.07 13.39 -52.86
N ARG A 459 4.81 12.28 -53.04
CA ARG A 459 4.72 11.11 -52.16
C ARG A 459 5.26 11.39 -50.76
N PHE A 460 6.40 12.07 -50.64
CA PHE A 460 6.92 12.46 -49.32
C PHE A 460 6.04 13.51 -48.65
N ARG A 461 5.51 14.47 -49.42
CA ARG A 461 4.53 15.44 -48.93
C ARG A 461 3.24 14.75 -48.44
N GLY A 462 2.71 13.80 -49.21
CA GLY A 462 1.53 13.02 -48.82
C GLY A 462 1.78 12.19 -47.56
N GLN A 463 2.94 11.53 -47.44
CA GLN A 463 3.31 10.81 -46.21
C GLN A 463 3.45 11.75 -45.01
N TYR A 464 3.98 12.95 -45.22
CA TYR A 464 4.10 13.95 -44.15
C TYR A 464 2.72 14.50 -43.75
N GLU A 465 1.83 14.73 -44.72
CA GLU A 465 0.44 15.12 -44.49
C GLU A 465 -0.35 14.02 -43.77
N ASP A 466 -0.17 12.75 -44.14
CA ASP A 466 -0.79 11.60 -43.47
C ASP A 466 -0.29 11.45 -42.03
N VAL A 467 1.01 11.63 -41.77
CA VAL A 467 1.58 11.59 -40.42
C VAL A 467 1.08 12.77 -39.59
N CYS A 468 1.00 13.97 -40.17
CA CYS A 468 0.42 15.13 -39.51
C CYS A 468 -1.07 14.94 -39.20
N ALA A 469 -1.84 14.36 -40.13
CA ALA A 469 -3.25 14.06 -39.93
C ALA A 469 -3.44 13.00 -38.82
N LEU A 470 -2.60 11.97 -38.78
CA LEU A 470 -2.63 10.94 -37.73
C LEU A 470 -2.25 11.53 -36.36
N LEU A 471 -1.27 12.44 -36.32
CA LEU A 471 -0.87 13.15 -35.11
C LEU A 471 -1.98 14.09 -34.62
N GLU A 472 -2.65 14.81 -35.52
CA GLU A 472 -3.82 15.63 -35.21
C GLU A 472 -5.00 14.78 -34.70
N GLU A 473 -5.26 13.62 -35.30
CA GLU A 473 -6.32 12.71 -34.87
C GLU A 473 -6.02 12.10 -33.49
N SER A 474 -4.77 11.69 -33.24
CA SER A 474 -4.30 11.25 -31.93
C SER A 474 -4.43 12.35 -30.87
N ASN A 475 -4.05 13.59 -31.22
CA ASN A 475 -4.21 14.74 -30.32
C ASN A 475 -5.70 15.07 -30.07
N ARG A 476 -6.58 14.93 -31.08
CA ARG A 476 -8.04 15.07 -30.89
C ARG A 476 -8.59 13.97 -29.99
N GLN A 477 -8.13 12.73 -30.11
CA GLN A 477 -8.53 11.64 -29.22
C GLN A 477 -8.05 11.88 -27.79
N LYS A 478 -6.79 12.31 -27.60
CA LYS A 478 -6.24 12.69 -26.30
C LYS A 478 -7.04 13.83 -25.66
N LYS A 479 -7.41 14.85 -26.44
CA LYS A 479 -8.25 15.96 -25.98
C LYS A 479 -9.66 15.50 -25.62
N ARG A 480 -10.28 14.59 -26.38
CA ARG A 480 -11.58 13.99 -26.03
C ARG A 480 -11.51 13.16 -24.75
N LEU A 481 -10.44 12.39 -24.55
CA LEU A 481 -10.23 11.61 -23.32
C LEU A 481 -9.99 12.52 -22.12
N GLN A 482 -9.24 13.61 -22.32
CA GLN A 482 -9.04 14.62 -21.30
C GLN A 482 -10.35 15.36 -20.97
N GLU A 483 -11.15 15.75 -21.97
CA GLU A 483 -12.47 16.36 -21.75
C GLU A 483 -13.46 15.37 -21.10
N LEU A 484 -13.37 14.07 -21.38
CA LEU A 484 -14.15 13.01 -20.70
C LEU A 484 -13.69 12.83 -19.25
N SER A 485 -12.38 12.86 -19.00
CA SER A 485 -11.79 12.84 -17.67
C SER A 485 -12.20 14.08 -16.86
N GLU A 486 -12.14 15.26 -17.47
CA GLU A 486 -12.55 16.53 -16.88
C GLU A 486 -14.06 16.59 -16.69
N ARG A 487 -14.88 16.03 -17.59
CA ARG A 487 -16.33 15.87 -17.38
C ARG A 487 -16.67 14.83 -16.32
N SER A 488 -15.88 13.77 -16.19
CA SER A 488 -16.03 12.76 -15.12
C SER A 488 -15.63 13.34 -13.77
N ALA A 489 -14.59 14.17 -13.72
CA ALA A 489 -14.14 14.89 -12.53
C ALA A 489 -15.05 16.09 -12.17
N ALA A 490 -15.62 16.77 -13.17
CA ALA A 490 -16.53 17.91 -13.00
C ALA A 490 -18.00 17.50 -12.81
N GLY A 491 -18.38 16.29 -13.22
CA GLY A 491 -19.75 15.77 -13.10
C GLY A 491 -20.10 15.32 -11.68
N MET A 492 -19.08 14.98 -10.89
CA MET A 492 -19.27 14.66 -9.48
C MET A 492 -18.94 15.92 -8.69
N ASN A 493 -19.97 16.65 -8.27
CA ASN A 493 -19.82 17.82 -7.42
C ASN A 493 -19.34 17.36 -6.02
N ILE A 494 -18.03 17.10 -5.91
CA ILE A 494 -17.37 16.58 -4.72
C ILE A 494 -17.60 17.53 -3.54
N GLU A 495 -17.74 18.83 -3.78
CA GLU A 495 -18.11 19.78 -2.74
C GLU A 495 -19.55 19.59 -2.24
N TYR A 496 -20.50 19.37 -3.14
CA TYR A 496 -21.87 19.03 -2.73
C TYR A 496 -21.92 17.71 -1.96
N LEU A 497 -21.21 16.69 -2.41
CA LEU A 497 -21.11 15.42 -1.69
C LEU A 497 -20.49 15.61 -0.31
N LYS A 498 -19.40 16.37 -0.20
CA LYS A 498 -18.77 16.72 1.08
C LYS A 498 -19.77 17.39 2.01
N ASN A 499 -20.52 18.37 1.53
CA ASN A 499 -21.52 19.08 2.34
C ASN A 499 -22.67 18.16 2.78
N VAL A 500 -23.13 17.25 1.91
CA VAL A 500 -24.18 16.28 2.23
C VAL A 500 -23.70 15.25 3.26
N ILE A 501 -22.47 14.73 3.12
CA ILE A 501 -21.87 13.80 4.08
C ILE A 501 -21.61 14.49 5.42
N LEU A 502 -21.06 15.71 5.40
CA LEU A 502 -20.83 16.50 6.61
C LEU A 502 -22.15 16.74 7.35
N LYS A 503 -23.20 17.14 6.63
CA LYS A 503 -24.54 17.32 7.21
C LYS A 503 -25.15 16.01 7.73
N TYR A 504 -24.88 14.88 7.09
CA TYR A 504 -25.28 13.55 7.58
C TYR A 504 -24.57 13.20 8.88
N MET A 505 -23.28 13.50 9.02
CA MET A 505 -22.51 13.25 10.25
C MET A 505 -22.91 14.20 11.39
N GLU A 506 -23.16 15.48 11.09
CA GLU A 506 -23.51 16.51 12.07
C GLU A 506 -24.96 16.42 12.56
N SER A 507 -25.89 15.92 11.73
CA SER A 507 -27.30 15.86 12.13
C SER A 507 -27.52 14.86 13.27
N GLN A 508 -28.07 15.35 14.37
CA GLN A 508 -28.54 14.53 15.50
C GLN A 508 -29.95 13.97 15.26
N ASN A 509 -30.64 14.42 14.21
CA ASN A 509 -32.00 13.99 13.88
C ASN A 509 -31.97 12.79 12.93
N GLU A 510 -32.41 11.63 13.42
CA GLU A 510 -32.47 10.37 12.63
C GLU A 510 -33.26 10.54 11.32
N SER A 511 -34.40 11.25 11.40
CA SER A 511 -35.24 11.52 10.22
C SER A 511 -34.56 12.38 9.16
N GLU A 512 -33.57 13.20 9.53
CA GLU A 512 -32.76 13.95 8.58
C GLU A 512 -31.66 13.07 7.99
N LYS A 513 -31.03 12.21 8.79
CA LYS A 513 -30.09 11.19 8.32
C LYS A 513 -30.72 10.25 7.30
N GLU A 514 -31.91 9.71 7.60
CA GLU A 514 -32.66 8.85 6.69
C GLU A 514 -33.01 9.56 5.37
N ARG A 515 -33.30 10.86 5.40
CA ARG A 515 -33.56 11.66 4.19
C ARG A 515 -32.31 11.94 3.35
N LEU A 516 -31.12 11.97 3.98
CA LEU A 516 -29.85 12.22 3.30
C LEU A 516 -29.26 10.95 2.66
N ILE A 517 -29.60 9.74 3.14
CA ILE A 517 -29.11 8.47 2.58
C ILE A 517 -29.44 8.29 1.08
N PRO A 518 -30.68 8.53 0.60
CA PRO A 518 -30.98 8.47 -0.83
C PRO A 518 -30.19 9.49 -1.66
N VAL A 519 -29.92 10.67 -1.09
CA VAL A 519 -29.16 11.73 -1.75
C VAL A 519 -27.70 11.31 -1.91
N ILE A 520 -27.08 10.78 -0.84
CA ILE A 520 -25.72 10.24 -0.87
C ILE A 520 -25.64 9.08 -1.87
N GLY A 521 -26.60 8.15 -1.82
CA GLY A 521 -26.66 7.01 -2.74
C GLY A 521 -26.81 7.42 -4.20
N THR A 522 -27.51 8.51 -4.49
CA THR A 522 -27.64 9.03 -5.85
C THR A 522 -26.33 9.66 -6.34
N ILE A 523 -25.61 10.39 -5.48
CA ILE A 523 -24.34 11.03 -5.85
C ILE A 523 -23.23 9.97 -6.02
N LEU A 524 -23.21 8.96 -5.15
CA LEU A 524 -22.22 7.87 -5.17
C LEU A 524 -22.63 6.67 -6.03
N HIS A 525 -23.78 6.73 -6.71
CA HIS A 525 -24.31 5.68 -7.58
C HIS A 525 -24.43 4.31 -6.90
N PHE A 526 -24.93 4.27 -5.66
CA PHE A 526 -25.18 3.02 -4.94
C PHE A 526 -26.26 2.19 -5.64
N SER A 527 -26.04 0.88 -5.71
CA SER A 527 -27.04 -0.07 -6.15
C SER A 527 -28.22 -0.15 -5.15
N PRO A 528 -29.42 -0.56 -5.58
CA PRO A 528 -30.57 -0.71 -4.68
C PRO A 528 -30.29 -1.65 -3.49
N LEU A 529 -29.42 -2.65 -3.68
CA LEU A 529 -29.01 -3.59 -2.63
C LEU A 529 -28.11 -2.93 -1.58
N GLU A 530 -27.20 -2.05 -1.99
CA GLU A 530 -26.31 -1.30 -1.08
C GLU A 530 -27.09 -0.28 -0.26
N LEU A 531 -28.02 0.44 -0.90
CA LEU A 531 -28.98 1.33 -0.22
C LEU A 531 -29.78 0.59 0.86
N GLN A 532 -30.24 -0.63 0.54
CA GLN A 532 -30.98 -1.47 1.50
C GLN A 532 -30.09 -1.91 2.67
N LYS A 533 -28.84 -2.32 2.43
CA LYS A 533 -27.89 -2.66 3.51
C LYS A 533 -27.61 -1.47 4.44
N ILE A 534 -27.46 -0.26 3.89
CA ILE A 534 -27.20 0.95 4.67
C ILE A 534 -28.42 1.32 5.53
N LEU A 535 -29.63 1.28 4.96
CA LEU A 535 -30.88 1.53 5.69
C LEU A 535 -31.08 0.52 6.83
N HIS A 536 -30.83 -0.77 6.58
CA HIS A 536 -30.95 -1.81 7.60
C HIS A 536 -29.90 -1.67 8.72
N SER A 537 -28.69 -1.21 8.38
CA SER A 537 -27.63 -0.96 9.37
C SER A 537 -27.93 0.27 10.23
N SER A 538 -28.52 1.32 9.64
CA SER A 538 -28.97 2.51 10.37
C SER A 538 -30.12 2.18 11.32
N ALA A 539 -31.09 1.36 10.90
CA ALA A 539 -32.20 0.93 11.75
C ALA A 539 -31.74 0.03 12.91
N ARG A 540 -30.73 -0.84 12.69
CA ARG A 540 -30.22 -1.77 13.71
C ARG A 540 -29.36 -1.09 14.77
N ALA A 541 -28.81 0.10 14.50
CA ALA A 541 -28.08 0.89 15.50
C ALA A 541 -28.99 1.47 16.61
N GLN A 542 -30.32 1.42 16.45
CA GLN A 542 -31.29 1.98 17.41
C GLN A 542 -31.47 1.20 18.72
N GLU A 543 -31.11 -0.09 18.79
CA GLU A 543 -31.27 -0.88 20.03
C GLU A 543 -30.05 -0.80 20.98
N SER A 544 -29.00 -0.08 20.59
CA SER A 544 -27.79 0.12 21.39
C SER A 544 -27.45 1.60 21.55
N THR A 545 -28.37 2.35 22.12
CA THR A 545 -28.11 3.73 22.55
C THR A 545 -27.07 3.72 23.69
N GLY A 546 -25.79 3.88 23.32
CA GLY A 546 -24.73 4.15 24.28
C GLY A 546 -23.27 4.07 23.83
N VAL A 547 -22.94 3.60 22.62
CA VAL A 547 -21.54 3.21 22.32
C VAL A 547 -20.84 4.01 21.23
N LEU A 548 -21.56 4.74 20.37
CA LEU A 548 -20.95 5.52 19.28
C LEU A 548 -20.43 6.92 19.68
N GLY A 549 -20.37 7.23 20.99
CA GLY A 549 -19.68 8.41 21.52
C GLY A 549 -18.22 8.15 21.94
N SER A 550 -17.76 6.90 21.99
CA SER A 550 -16.48 6.54 22.60
C SER A 550 -15.29 6.53 21.63
N VAL A 551 -15.53 6.54 20.32
CA VAL A 551 -14.45 6.33 19.33
C VAL A 551 -13.64 7.61 19.04
N PHE A 552 -14.16 8.80 19.34
CA PHE A 552 -13.42 10.07 19.14
C PHE A 552 -12.56 10.52 20.34
N SER A 553 -12.59 9.82 21.48
CA SER A 553 -11.74 10.15 22.64
C SER A 553 -10.35 9.51 22.61
N LEU A 554 -10.01 8.72 21.58
CA LEU A 554 -8.75 7.98 21.53
C LEU A 554 -7.64 8.67 20.72
N PHE A 555 -7.87 9.82 20.08
CA PHE A 555 -6.85 10.44 19.19
C PHE A 555 -6.61 11.95 19.32
N GLY A 556 -7.13 12.64 20.33
CA GLY A 556 -7.02 14.11 20.42
C GLY A 556 -6.78 14.65 21.82
N GLY A 557 -5.55 14.55 22.32
CA GLY A 557 -5.12 15.25 23.53
C GLY A 557 -4.95 16.75 23.26
N SER A 558 -5.95 17.56 23.63
CA SER A 558 -5.77 18.99 23.91
C SER A 558 -6.01 19.22 25.40
N ALA A 559 -4.98 19.69 26.08
CA ALA A 559 -4.99 19.99 27.49
C ALA A 559 -5.86 21.22 27.80
N ALA A 560 -6.82 21.07 28.70
CA ALA A 560 -7.42 22.16 29.47
C ALA A 560 -7.29 21.84 30.97
N PRO A 561 -7.06 22.86 31.83
CA PRO A 561 -6.49 22.67 33.16
C PRO A 561 -7.54 22.15 34.15
N ALA A 562 -7.09 21.21 34.99
CA ALA A 562 -7.88 20.65 36.08
C ALA A 562 -8.24 21.72 37.13
N PRO A 563 -9.48 21.72 37.67
CA PRO A 563 -9.80 22.42 38.91
C PRO A 563 -9.29 21.64 40.13
N ALA A 564 -8.86 22.37 41.14
CA ALA A 564 -8.20 21.90 42.36
C ALA A 564 -8.96 20.78 43.11
N PRO A 565 -8.24 19.84 43.75
CA PRO A 565 -8.85 18.73 44.49
C PRO A 565 -9.52 19.22 45.79
N LYS A 566 -10.80 18.89 45.96
CA LYS A 566 -11.48 18.95 47.26
C LYS A 566 -11.01 17.77 48.14
N PRO A 567 -10.73 17.98 49.43
CA PRO A 567 -10.18 16.97 50.31
C PRO A 567 -11.22 15.89 50.63
N LEU A 568 -10.83 14.63 50.43
CA LEU A 568 -11.54 13.47 50.95
C LEU A 568 -11.37 13.41 52.47
N ALA A 569 -12.50 13.23 53.13
CA ALA A 569 -12.67 13.21 54.56
C ALA A 569 -11.82 12.12 55.23
N MET A 570 -11.13 12.53 56.30
CA MET A 570 -10.47 11.65 57.24
C MET A 570 -11.48 10.80 58.04
N PRO A 571 -11.12 9.58 58.44
CA PRO A 571 -11.87 8.82 59.44
C PRO A 571 -11.75 9.50 60.81
N ARG A 572 -12.91 9.68 61.46
CA ARG A 572 -13.02 10.16 62.83
C ARG A 572 -12.40 9.14 63.79
N THR A 573 -11.30 9.51 64.41
CA THR A 573 -10.86 9.00 65.71
C THR A 573 -11.88 9.42 66.76
N LEU A 574 -12.59 8.46 67.35
CA LEU A 574 -13.31 8.67 68.60
C LEU A 574 -12.33 8.43 69.75
N ASP A 575 -12.12 9.49 70.52
CA ASP A 575 -11.52 9.47 71.85
C ASP A 575 -12.25 8.47 72.76
N LEU A 576 -11.50 7.54 73.33
CA LEU A 576 -11.84 6.85 74.57
C LEU A 576 -10.67 7.03 75.53
N ASN A 577 -10.68 8.17 76.22
CA ASN A 577 -9.79 8.42 77.34
C ASN A 577 -10.62 8.95 78.53
N SER A 578 -11.13 8.03 79.34
CA SER A 578 -11.50 8.29 80.73
C SER A 578 -11.66 6.97 81.51
N ARG A 579 -10.60 6.63 82.26
CA ARG A 579 -10.55 6.15 83.67
C ARG A 579 -11.59 5.06 84.08
N PRO A 580 -11.12 3.97 84.73
CA PRO A 580 -11.08 4.02 86.20
C PRO A 580 -9.75 3.57 86.80
N GLU A 581 -9.48 4.15 87.96
CA GLU A 581 -8.44 3.81 88.92
C GLU A 581 -8.65 2.44 89.59
N MET A 582 -7.50 1.85 89.95
CA MET A 582 -7.19 1.16 91.21
C MET A 582 -8.07 -0.03 91.60
N THR A 583 -7.48 -1.23 91.68
CA THR A 583 -6.77 -1.81 92.86
C THR A 583 -6.44 -3.27 92.50
N SER A 584 -5.16 -3.61 92.34
CA SER A 584 -4.34 -4.40 93.29
C SER A 584 -4.56 -5.92 93.24
N ASP A 585 -3.44 -6.64 93.35
CA ASP A 585 -3.26 -8.10 93.51
C ASP A 585 -3.39 -8.92 92.22
N ALA A 586 -2.43 -9.77 91.80
CA ALA A 586 -1.22 -10.26 92.45
C ALA A 586 -0.21 -10.77 91.40
N VAL A 587 1.06 -10.43 91.64
CA VAL A 587 2.23 -11.31 91.62
C VAL A 587 2.52 -12.16 90.37
N LEU A 588 3.54 -11.68 89.64
CA LEU A 588 4.53 -12.44 88.85
C LEU A 588 5.31 -13.45 89.70
N GLY A 589 5.68 -14.58 89.10
CA GLY A 589 6.83 -15.41 89.51
C GLY A 589 6.61 -16.87 89.11
N ALA A 590 7.11 -17.36 87.98
CA ALA A 590 8.51 -17.64 87.64
C ALA A 590 9.07 -18.87 88.38
N ALA A 591 9.84 -19.65 87.61
CA ALA A 591 10.65 -20.81 87.99
C ALA A 591 9.83 -22.06 88.37
N ASP A 592 10.30 -23.28 88.18
CA ASP A 592 11.35 -23.92 87.39
C ASP A 592 11.04 -25.42 87.60
N ASP A 593 11.56 -26.25 86.70
CA ASP A 593 11.99 -27.63 86.89
C ASP A 593 11.59 -28.36 88.19
N ASP A 594 10.93 -29.52 88.04
CA ASP A 594 11.58 -30.80 88.35
C ASP A 594 10.59 -31.97 88.23
N ASP A 595 11.08 -33.01 87.55
CA ASP A 595 10.94 -34.43 87.88
C ASP A 595 9.76 -34.86 88.79
N GLN A 596 8.95 -35.79 88.30
CA GLN A 596 9.13 -37.21 88.65
C GLN A 596 8.07 -38.09 88.02
N ALA A 597 8.56 -39.17 87.42
CA ALA A 597 7.81 -40.36 87.09
C ALA A 597 7.05 -40.92 88.30
N ALA A 598 5.78 -41.26 88.09
CA ALA A 598 5.12 -42.34 88.84
C ALA A 598 3.97 -42.91 88.01
N SER A 599 4.31 -43.94 87.22
CA SER A 599 3.41 -45.06 86.99
C SER A 599 2.93 -45.60 88.34
N LEU A 600 1.62 -45.83 88.53
CA LEU A 600 1.12 -46.98 89.29
C LEU A 600 -0.39 -47.18 89.11
N ASN A 601 -0.71 -48.43 88.80
CA ASN A 601 -1.99 -49.05 88.52
C ASN A 601 -3.18 -48.69 89.42
N PRO A 602 -4.41 -48.75 88.87
CA PRO A 602 -5.61 -49.10 89.61
C PRO A 602 -5.74 -50.64 89.73
N PHE A 603 -6.48 -51.11 90.75
CA PHE A 603 -6.80 -52.52 91.13
C PHE A 603 -5.92 -53.19 92.19
N ALA A 604 -6.33 -53.07 93.46
CA ALA A 604 -6.24 -54.12 94.50
C ALA A 604 -7.11 -53.76 95.72
N THR A 605 -8.39 -54.13 95.69
CA THR A 605 -9.15 -54.89 96.72
C THR A 605 -10.61 -54.96 96.30
#